data_AF-A0A7S1I455-F1
#
_entry.id   AF-A0A7S1I455-F1
#
_cell.length_a   1.000
_cell.length_b   1.000
_cell.length_c   1.000
_cell.angle_alpha   90.00
_cell.angle_beta   90.00
_cell.angle_gamma   90.00
#
_symmetry.space_group_name_H-M   'P 1'
#
loop_
_entity.id
_entity.type
_entity.pdbx_description
1 polymer ?
#
loop_
_entity_poly.entity_id
_entity_poly.type
_entity_poly.pdbx_seq_one_letter_code
_entity_poly.pdbx_strand_id
1 'polypeptide(L)'
;MDVDGGTVGPSMTDDAVDDAVVDGAEDGGVNDAASRSFFAEAEELSALISGIVQPAADELEQEARFERSQAILDKYQEMPQLLNPYLEAMLTPLIQAVYQVVQLPEGGHSIDLVTIARLIYVVSKVRGYKSVVSYFPHEVHLLEPVFHYYLRQKPVPETWEVRYVLLLWLSNIVLIPFNLGTVDSNDLADGLVGSMVKACQEGLSDTGIAREGSAFLLARLLTRPDTPQQLHRFLIWATPIVDGEGTEAVTGPFQEVGVLLTL
;
A
#
# COMPACT_ATOMS: atom_id res chain seq x y z
N MET A 1 -75.59 25.38 34.99
CA MET A 1 -75.50 25.73 33.57
C MET A 1 -74.43 24.84 32.98
N ASP A 2 -74.68 23.71 32.32
CA ASP A 2 -75.89 23.03 31.83
C ASP A 2 -75.44 21.55 31.62
N VAL A 3 -76.09 20.54 32.22
CA VAL A 3 -76.98 19.52 31.60
C VAL A 3 -76.44 18.97 30.26
N ASP A 4 -76.27 17.66 30.00
CA ASP A 4 -77.23 16.54 30.07
C ASP A 4 -76.48 15.22 29.70
N GLY A 5 -76.72 14.05 30.33
CA GLY A 5 -77.56 12.93 29.79
C GLY A 5 -76.86 12.10 28.71
N GLY A 6 -76.62 10.78 28.73
CA GLY A 6 -77.20 9.64 29.44
C GLY A 6 -78.12 8.80 28.52
N THR A 7 -77.61 7.73 27.85
CA THR A 7 -78.35 6.52 27.34
C THR A 7 -77.38 5.55 26.63
N VAL A 8 -77.09 4.32 27.12
CA VAL A 8 -77.78 3.00 26.90
C VAL A 8 -77.89 2.63 25.40
N GLY A 9 -77.23 1.62 24.82
CA GLY A 9 -77.12 0.17 25.07
C GLY A 9 -76.93 -0.54 23.69
N PRO A 10 -77.20 -1.85 23.52
CA PRO A 10 -76.31 -3.02 23.73
C PRO A 10 -76.05 -3.84 22.44
N SER A 11 -75.09 -4.78 22.45
CA SER A 11 -75.24 -6.05 21.71
C SER A 11 -74.38 -7.16 22.30
N MET A 12 -75.08 -8.22 22.68
CA MET A 12 -74.63 -9.54 23.10
C MET A 12 -73.98 -10.34 21.95
N THR A 13 -73.11 -11.28 22.32
CA THR A 13 -73.05 -12.74 21.98
C THR A 13 -71.60 -13.17 22.26
N ASP A 14 -71.29 -13.80 23.40
CA ASP A 14 -71.48 -15.23 23.70
C ASP A 14 -70.87 -16.14 22.62
N ASP A 15 -69.68 -16.68 22.88
CA ASP A 15 -69.38 -18.12 22.80
C ASP A 15 -67.89 -18.38 23.04
N ALA A 16 -67.61 -19.28 23.99
CA ALA A 16 -66.31 -19.85 24.28
C ALA A 16 -66.11 -21.13 23.47
N VAL A 17 -64.96 -21.33 22.81
CA VAL A 17 -64.35 -22.66 22.60
C VAL A 17 -62.81 -22.54 22.45
N ASP A 18 -62.16 -23.42 23.19
CA ASP A 18 -60.74 -23.79 23.28
C ASP A 18 -60.31 -24.69 22.09
N ASP A 19 -59.16 -24.47 21.46
CA ASP A 19 -58.21 -25.54 21.02
C ASP A 19 -57.01 -25.04 20.18
N ALA A 20 -55.84 -25.11 20.81
CA ALA A 20 -54.59 -25.73 20.39
C ALA A 20 -54.11 -25.84 18.90
N VAL A 21 -52.85 -25.39 18.73
CA VAL A 21 -51.72 -25.87 17.87
C VAL A 21 -51.67 -25.57 16.35
N VAL A 22 -50.58 -24.91 15.91
CA VAL A 22 -49.50 -25.42 15.01
C VAL A 22 -48.85 -24.27 14.21
N ASP A 23 -47.57 -24.06 14.52
CA ASP A 23 -46.41 -23.81 13.63
C ASP A 23 -46.41 -22.63 12.65
N GLY A 24 -45.33 -21.86 12.74
CA GLY A 24 -45.05 -20.66 11.95
C GLY A 24 -43.71 -20.07 12.37
N ALA A 25 -42.66 -20.88 12.28
CA ALA A 25 -41.28 -20.43 12.38
C ALA A 25 -40.96 -19.43 11.26
N GLU A 26 -40.80 -18.16 11.62
CA GLU A 26 -40.04 -17.19 10.83
C GLU A 26 -39.03 -16.52 11.78
N ASP A 27 -37.99 -17.27 12.16
CA ASP A 27 -36.76 -16.73 12.72
C ASP A 27 -35.67 -16.73 11.63
N GLY A 28 -34.84 -15.68 11.61
CA GLY A 28 -33.50 -15.78 11.05
C GLY A 28 -33.10 -14.85 9.88
N GLY A 29 -33.90 -13.86 9.49
CA GLY A 29 -33.57 -12.99 8.35
C GLY A 29 -32.62 -11.80 8.60
N VAL A 30 -32.12 -11.57 9.81
CA VAL A 30 -31.51 -10.27 10.18
C VAL A 30 -29.97 -10.28 10.38
N ASN A 31 -29.30 -11.44 10.32
CA ASN A 31 -27.87 -11.51 10.68
C ASN A 31 -26.84 -11.40 9.53
N ASP A 32 -27.24 -11.29 8.25
CA ASP A 32 -26.27 -11.31 7.14
C ASP A 32 -25.77 -9.90 6.72
N ALA A 33 -26.44 -8.83 7.16
CA ALA A 33 -26.06 -7.45 6.80
C ALA A 33 -25.00 -6.84 7.74
N ALA A 34 -25.04 -7.17 9.04
CA ALA A 34 -24.05 -6.70 10.02
C ALA A 34 -22.69 -7.41 9.88
N SER A 35 -22.70 -8.64 9.38
CA SER A 35 -21.50 -9.44 9.12
C SER A 35 -20.68 -8.94 7.91
N ARG A 36 -21.28 -8.11 7.05
CA ARG A 36 -20.62 -7.53 5.86
C ARG A 36 -20.05 -6.13 6.10
N SER A 37 -20.30 -5.51 7.26
CA SER A 37 -19.78 -4.19 7.62
C SER A 37 -18.60 -4.23 8.59
N PHE A 38 -18.25 -5.42 9.09
CA PHE A 38 -17.21 -5.60 10.11
C PHE A 38 -16.02 -6.38 9.53
N PHE A 39 -14.81 -5.89 9.78
CA PHE A 39 -13.59 -6.63 9.47
C PHE A 39 -13.41 -7.72 10.54
N ALA A 40 -13.99 -8.90 10.30
CA ALA A 40 -14.09 -9.96 11.29
C ALA A 40 -12.71 -10.47 11.76
N GLU A 41 -11.75 -10.51 10.85
CA GLU A 41 -10.38 -10.98 11.10
C GLU A 41 -9.42 -9.85 11.53
N ALA A 42 -9.92 -8.71 12.01
CA ALA A 42 -9.08 -7.57 12.38
C ALA A 42 -8.06 -7.88 13.48
N GLU A 43 -8.52 -8.54 14.55
CA GLU A 43 -7.65 -8.93 15.66
C GLU A 43 -6.63 -10.00 15.22
N GLU A 44 -7.06 -10.95 14.38
CA GLU A 44 -6.21 -12.00 13.83
C GLU A 44 -5.10 -11.39 12.96
N LEU A 45 -5.45 -10.49 12.03
CA LEU A 45 -4.48 -9.85 11.15
C LEU A 45 -3.48 -8.97 11.93
N SER A 46 -3.96 -8.24 12.94
CA SER A 46 -3.09 -7.45 13.82
C SER A 46 -2.09 -8.33 14.58
N ALA A 47 -2.54 -9.48 15.10
CA ALA A 47 -1.65 -10.45 15.74
C ALA A 47 -0.62 -11.05 14.78
N LEU A 48 -1.02 -11.37 13.54
CA LEU A 48 -0.12 -11.86 12.50
C LEU A 48 0.93 -10.80 12.13
N ILE A 49 0.53 -9.55 11.93
CA ILE A 49 1.44 -8.42 11.64
C ILE A 49 2.45 -8.22 12.77
N SER A 50 1.98 -8.24 14.02
CA SER A 50 2.86 -8.14 15.20
C SER A 50 3.89 -9.27 15.25
N GLY A 51 3.52 -10.48 14.81
CA GLY A 51 4.44 -11.61 14.69
C GLY A 51 5.42 -11.50 13.52
N ILE A 52 5.03 -10.87 12.40
CA ILE A 52 5.89 -10.67 11.22
C ILE A 52 6.94 -9.57 11.48
N VAL A 53 6.57 -8.51 12.20
CA VAL A 53 7.47 -7.40 12.53
C VAL A 53 8.54 -7.81 13.57
N GLN A 54 8.31 -8.91 14.30
CA GLN A 54 9.29 -9.46 15.22
C GLN A 54 10.38 -10.26 14.50
N PRO A 55 11.57 -10.37 15.11
CA PRO A 55 12.65 -11.19 14.55
C PRO A 55 12.22 -12.62 14.28
N ALA A 56 12.48 -13.10 13.06
CA ALA A 56 12.16 -14.47 12.68
C ALA A 56 13.05 -15.45 13.44
N ALA A 57 12.46 -16.40 14.17
CA ALA A 57 13.18 -17.59 14.62
C ALA A 57 13.13 -18.73 13.57
N ASP A 58 12.05 -18.78 12.77
CA ASP A 58 11.79 -19.78 11.73
C ASP A 58 11.17 -19.12 10.49
N GLU A 59 11.78 -19.33 9.33
CA GLU A 59 11.32 -18.84 8.03
C GLU A 59 9.96 -19.43 7.62
N LEU A 60 9.71 -20.71 7.96
CA LEU A 60 8.45 -21.39 7.63
C LEU A 60 7.26 -20.78 8.38
N GLU A 61 7.47 -20.42 9.66
CA GLU A 61 6.43 -19.76 10.44
C GLU A 61 6.11 -18.36 9.92
N GLN A 62 7.13 -17.62 9.46
CA GLN A 62 6.92 -16.30 8.87
C GLN A 62 6.18 -16.39 7.53
N GLU A 63 6.52 -17.36 6.68
CA GLU A 63 5.79 -17.58 5.43
C GLU A 63 4.34 -17.96 5.70
N ALA A 64 4.07 -18.84 6.68
CA ALA A 64 2.70 -19.20 7.05
C ALA A 64 1.90 -18.00 7.59
N ARG A 65 2.53 -17.12 8.38
CA ARG A 65 1.89 -15.87 8.84
C ARG A 65 1.59 -14.93 7.67
N PHE A 66 2.49 -14.85 6.70
CA PHE A 66 2.31 -14.07 5.49
C PHE A 66 1.17 -14.61 4.63
N GLU A 67 1.17 -15.90 4.29
CA GLU A 67 0.12 -16.54 3.48
C GLU A 67 -1.26 -16.35 4.12
N ARG A 68 -1.35 -16.50 5.44
CA ARG A 68 -2.60 -16.27 6.18
C ARG A 68 -3.04 -14.80 6.12
N SER A 69 -2.10 -13.87 6.31
CA SER A 69 -2.36 -12.43 6.22
C SER A 69 -2.84 -12.03 4.82
N GLN A 70 -2.20 -12.59 3.79
CA GLN A 70 -2.59 -12.38 2.40
C GLN A 70 -3.99 -12.93 2.12
N ALA A 71 -4.29 -14.16 2.57
CA ALA A 71 -5.61 -14.77 2.37
C ALA A 71 -6.74 -13.94 3.03
N ILE A 72 -6.48 -13.36 4.21
CA ILE A 72 -7.41 -12.44 4.86
C ILE A 72 -7.60 -11.19 3.99
N LEU A 73 -6.51 -10.54 3.58
CA LEU A 73 -6.57 -9.31 2.77
C LEU A 73 -7.26 -9.53 1.41
N ASP A 74 -7.02 -10.67 0.77
CA ASP A 74 -7.59 -11.01 -0.53
C ASP A 74 -9.12 -11.15 -0.47
N LYS A 75 -9.69 -11.58 0.68
CA LYS A 75 -11.14 -11.64 0.91
C LYS A 75 -11.82 -10.26 0.81
N TYR A 76 -11.09 -9.20 1.12
CA TYR A 76 -11.61 -7.82 1.15
C TYR A 76 -11.31 -7.04 -0.13
N GLN A 77 -10.79 -7.68 -1.19
CA GLN A 77 -10.53 -7.03 -2.49
C GLN A 77 -11.77 -6.41 -3.13
N GLU A 78 -12.92 -7.08 -3.03
CA GLU A 78 -14.19 -6.58 -3.59
C GLU A 78 -14.81 -5.44 -2.77
N MET A 79 -14.41 -5.31 -1.50
CA MET A 79 -14.96 -4.32 -0.57
C MET A 79 -13.85 -3.65 0.27
N PRO A 80 -12.88 -3.00 -0.39
CA PRO A 80 -11.65 -2.53 0.24
C PRO A 80 -11.90 -1.42 1.27
N GLN A 81 -13.05 -0.74 1.22
CA GLN A 81 -13.42 0.32 2.17
C GLN A 81 -13.57 -0.17 3.62
N LEU A 82 -13.84 -1.45 3.83
CA LEU A 82 -13.96 -2.05 5.16
C LEU A 82 -12.63 -2.03 5.93
N LEU A 83 -11.51 -2.00 5.22
CA LEU A 83 -10.18 -1.98 5.81
C LEU A 83 -9.78 -0.58 6.30
N ASN A 84 -10.44 0.49 5.81
CA ASN A 84 -10.05 1.88 6.10
C ASN A 84 -9.80 2.19 7.58
N PRO A 85 -10.69 1.79 8.52
CA PRO A 85 -10.49 2.07 9.94
C PRO A 85 -9.28 1.34 10.54
N TYR A 86 -8.82 0.27 9.89
CA TYR A 86 -7.76 -0.61 10.37
C TYR A 86 -6.42 -0.40 9.65
N LEU A 87 -6.38 0.38 8.56
CA LEU A 87 -5.16 0.59 7.78
C LEU A 87 -4.03 1.19 8.61
N GLU A 88 -4.33 2.15 9.47
CA GLU A 88 -3.32 2.75 10.35
C GLU A 88 -2.71 1.71 11.29
N ALA A 89 -3.55 0.91 11.94
CA ALA A 89 -3.10 -0.14 12.86
C ALA A 89 -2.26 -1.23 12.16
N MET A 90 -2.54 -1.49 10.89
CA MET A 90 -1.83 -2.49 10.09
C MET A 90 -0.51 -1.94 9.50
N LEU A 91 -0.53 -0.73 8.94
CA LEU A 91 0.59 -0.16 8.20
C LEU A 91 1.63 0.46 9.12
N THR A 92 1.22 1.07 10.24
CA THR A 92 2.14 1.72 11.20
C THR A 92 3.27 0.78 11.65
N PRO A 93 2.99 -0.44 12.17
CA PRO A 93 4.06 -1.34 12.60
C PRO A 93 4.94 -1.83 11.45
N LEU A 94 4.36 -2.07 10.25
CA LEU A 94 5.12 -2.50 9.07
C LEU A 94 6.08 -1.41 8.60
N ILE A 95 5.60 -0.17 8.46
CA ILE A 95 6.40 0.97 8.02
C ILE A 95 7.45 1.32 9.07
N GLN A 96 7.12 1.23 10.36
CA GLN A 96 8.08 1.41 11.44
C GLN A 96 9.21 0.38 11.36
N ALA A 97 8.91 -0.87 11.03
CA ALA A 97 9.93 -1.90 10.84
C ALA A 97 10.84 -1.60 9.64
N VAL A 98 10.26 -1.20 8.50
CA VAL A 98 11.03 -0.74 7.32
C VAL A 98 11.94 0.44 7.70
N TYR A 99 11.39 1.41 8.44
CA TYR A 99 12.14 2.57 8.92
C TYR A 99 13.32 2.18 9.80
N GLN A 100 13.12 1.27 10.76
CA GLN A 100 14.19 0.78 11.63
C GLN A 100 15.30 0.09 10.84
N VAL A 101 14.94 -0.73 9.84
CA VAL A 101 15.92 -1.42 9.00
C VAL A 101 16.75 -0.43 8.17
N VAL A 102 16.13 0.63 7.64
CA VAL A 102 16.85 1.66 6.86
C VAL A 102 17.75 2.53 7.74
N GLN A 103 17.34 2.83 8.99
CA GLN A 103 18.12 3.68 9.90
C GLN A 103 19.33 2.98 10.52
N LEU A 104 19.32 1.65 10.62
CA LEU A 104 20.39 0.91 11.28
C LEU A 104 21.58 0.70 10.32
N PRO A 105 22.81 1.16 10.68
CA PRO A 105 24.02 0.83 9.94
C PRO A 105 24.34 -0.67 10.09
N GLU A 106 24.94 -1.23 9.05
CA GLU A 106 25.09 -2.65 8.71
C GLU A 106 25.19 -3.67 9.89
N GLY A 107 24.44 -4.77 9.77
CA GLY A 107 24.73 -6.03 10.49
C GLY A 107 23.78 -6.45 11.61
N GLY A 108 22.62 -5.81 11.76
CA GLY A 108 21.63 -6.11 12.81
C GLY A 108 20.24 -6.50 12.30
N HIS A 109 20.11 -7.00 11.06
CA HIS A 109 18.81 -7.31 10.49
C HIS A 109 18.28 -8.64 11.03
N SER A 110 17.68 -8.60 12.21
CA SER A 110 16.90 -9.72 12.73
C SER A 110 15.48 -9.75 12.14
N ILE A 111 15.05 -8.63 11.53
CA ILE A 111 13.74 -8.42 10.94
C ILE A 111 13.78 -8.83 9.46
N ASP A 112 12.84 -9.66 9.05
CA ASP A 112 12.66 -10.03 7.64
C ASP A 112 11.95 -8.91 6.86
N LEU A 113 12.77 -8.06 6.23
CA LEU A 113 12.26 -6.97 5.40
C LEU A 113 11.50 -7.47 4.16
N VAL A 114 11.84 -8.66 3.63
CA VAL A 114 11.22 -9.18 2.40
C VAL A 114 9.76 -9.50 2.67
N THR A 115 9.47 -10.25 3.74
CA THR A 115 8.08 -10.57 4.13
C THR A 115 7.28 -9.32 4.48
N ILE A 116 7.88 -8.35 5.17
CA ILE A 116 7.23 -7.07 5.47
C ILE A 116 6.88 -6.31 4.19
N ALA A 117 7.83 -6.19 3.25
CA ALA A 117 7.60 -5.50 1.99
C ALA A 117 6.54 -6.21 1.12
N ARG A 118 6.53 -7.54 1.11
CA ARG A 118 5.46 -8.34 0.48
C ARG A 118 4.10 -8.00 1.07
N LEU A 119 3.98 -7.91 2.40
CA LEU A 119 2.71 -7.59 3.03
C LEU A 119 2.26 -6.14 2.74
N ILE A 120 3.18 -5.18 2.78
CA ILE A 120 2.91 -3.79 2.36
C ILE A 120 2.44 -3.74 0.90
N TYR A 121 3.04 -4.56 0.02
CA TYR A 121 2.61 -4.68 -1.36
C TYR A 121 1.19 -5.25 -1.49
N VAL A 122 0.84 -6.30 -0.75
CA VAL A 122 -0.53 -6.85 -0.73
C VAL A 122 -1.53 -5.78 -0.28
N VAL A 123 -1.24 -5.01 0.78
CA VAL A 123 -2.11 -3.91 1.21
C VAL A 123 -2.23 -2.83 0.11
N SER A 124 -1.11 -2.50 -0.54
CA SER A 124 -1.08 -1.57 -1.69
C SER A 124 -1.91 -2.08 -2.87
N LYS A 125 -1.96 -3.38 -3.11
CA LYS A 125 -2.77 -4.02 -4.16
C LYS A 125 -4.27 -3.93 -3.85
N VAL A 126 -4.68 -4.15 -2.60
CA VAL A 126 -6.09 -4.13 -2.18
C VAL A 126 -6.66 -2.69 -2.10
N ARG A 127 -5.91 -1.76 -1.48
CA ARG A 127 -6.37 -0.38 -1.21
C ARG A 127 -5.88 0.66 -2.21
N GLY A 128 -4.91 0.30 -3.04
CA GLY A 128 -4.16 1.23 -3.87
C GLY A 128 -2.95 1.83 -3.14
N TYR A 129 -1.86 2.02 -3.89
CA TYR A 129 -0.57 2.51 -3.37
C TYR A 129 -0.68 3.86 -2.65
N LYS A 130 -1.56 4.77 -3.10
CA LYS A 130 -1.72 6.11 -2.48
C LYS A 130 -2.11 6.04 -1.01
N SER A 131 -2.95 5.06 -0.65
CA SER A 131 -3.38 4.85 0.74
C SER A 131 -2.21 4.41 1.61
N VAL A 132 -1.21 3.73 1.05
CA VAL A 132 -0.04 3.24 1.79
C VAL A 132 1.04 4.32 1.87
N VAL A 133 1.26 5.03 0.75
CA VAL A 133 2.25 6.10 0.61
C VAL A 133 2.07 7.19 1.68
N SER A 134 0.82 7.54 2.02
CA SER A 134 0.53 8.57 3.02
C SER A 134 0.98 8.25 4.45
N TYR A 135 1.28 6.98 4.76
CA TYR A 135 1.76 6.57 6.09
C TYR A 135 3.28 6.54 6.19
N PHE A 136 4.02 6.65 5.08
CA PHE A 136 5.47 6.70 5.15
C PHE A 136 5.95 7.98 5.80
N PRO A 137 7.04 7.97 6.57
CA PRO A 137 7.67 9.18 7.07
C PRO A 137 8.09 10.09 5.91
N HIS A 138 7.90 11.39 6.06
CA HIS A 138 8.07 12.37 4.99
C HIS A 138 9.29 13.28 5.22
N GLU A 139 10.16 12.96 6.19
CA GLU A 139 11.27 13.82 6.56
C GLU A 139 12.35 13.83 5.48
N VAL A 140 12.81 15.04 5.14
CA VAL A 140 13.76 15.27 4.05
C VAL A 140 15.11 14.59 4.28
N HIS A 141 15.56 14.51 5.54
CA HIS A 141 16.82 13.85 5.91
C HIS A 141 16.80 12.32 5.70
N LEU A 142 15.64 11.73 5.42
CA LEU A 142 15.49 10.30 5.13
C LEU A 142 15.74 9.97 3.66
N LEU A 143 15.71 10.98 2.77
CA LEU A 143 15.85 10.78 1.34
C LEU A 143 17.13 10.00 0.98
N GLU A 144 18.27 10.47 1.49
CA GLU A 144 19.57 9.90 1.21
C GLU A 144 19.75 8.51 1.84
N PRO A 145 19.47 8.28 3.16
CA PRO A 145 19.50 6.94 3.75
C PRO A 145 18.63 5.91 3.03
N VAL A 146 17.39 6.27 2.67
CA VAL A 146 16.47 5.38 1.94
C VAL A 146 17.04 5.07 0.56
N PHE A 147 17.63 6.06 -0.12
CA PHE A 147 18.23 5.87 -1.43
C PHE A 147 19.49 4.99 -1.39
N HIS A 148 20.38 5.18 -0.41
CA HIS A 148 21.53 4.28 -0.22
C HIS A 148 21.08 2.85 0.07
N TYR A 149 20.05 2.68 0.90
CA TYR A 149 19.51 1.35 1.16
C TYR A 149 18.93 0.71 -0.10
N TYR A 150 18.24 1.49 -0.95
CA TYR A 150 17.76 1.04 -2.26
C TYR A 150 18.91 0.60 -3.18
N LEU A 151 19.99 1.36 -3.28
CA LEU A 151 21.16 1.01 -4.11
C LEU A 151 21.86 -0.29 -3.66
N ARG A 152 21.74 -0.66 -2.37
CA ARG A 152 22.27 -1.92 -1.84
C ARG A 152 21.41 -3.13 -2.21
N GLN A 153 20.12 -2.93 -2.51
CA GLN A 153 19.23 -4.02 -2.89
C GLN A 153 19.57 -4.49 -4.30
N LYS A 154 19.91 -5.78 -4.44
CA LYS A 154 20.15 -6.36 -5.75
C LYS A 154 18.84 -6.46 -6.52
N PRO A 155 18.82 -6.27 -7.85
CA PRO A 155 17.64 -6.46 -8.68
C PRO A 155 17.37 -7.96 -8.90
N VAL A 156 17.04 -8.69 -7.82
CA VAL A 156 16.70 -10.12 -7.88
C VAL A 156 15.18 -10.33 -7.70
N PRO A 157 14.60 -11.39 -8.30
CA PRO A 157 13.16 -11.67 -8.26
C PRO A 157 12.55 -11.83 -6.87
N GLU A 158 13.36 -12.02 -5.83
CA GLU A 158 12.87 -12.19 -4.45
C GLU A 158 12.80 -10.87 -3.67
N THR A 159 13.32 -9.77 -4.23
CA THR A 159 13.47 -8.48 -3.53
C THR A 159 12.77 -7.32 -4.23
N TRP A 160 12.01 -7.59 -5.28
CA TRP A 160 11.35 -6.52 -6.04
C TRP A 160 10.31 -5.78 -5.19
N GLU A 161 9.65 -6.45 -4.23
CA GLU A 161 8.70 -5.82 -3.31
C GLU A 161 9.41 -4.79 -2.42
N VAL A 162 10.60 -5.15 -1.92
CA VAL A 162 11.44 -4.25 -1.13
C VAL A 162 11.82 -3.04 -1.98
N ARG A 163 12.33 -3.27 -3.20
CA ARG A 163 12.68 -2.19 -4.14
C ARG A 163 11.48 -1.29 -4.45
N TYR A 164 10.31 -1.88 -4.69
CA TYR A 164 9.08 -1.15 -4.97
C TYR A 164 8.64 -0.29 -3.79
N VAL A 165 8.64 -0.84 -2.57
CA VAL A 165 8.30 -0.11 -1.35
C VAL A 165 9.24 1.07 -1.10
N LEU A 166 10.55 0.87 -1.30
CA LEU A 166 11.55 1.94 -1.17
C LEU A 166 11.35 3.02 -2.24
N LEU A 167 11.06 2.66 -3.48
CA LEU A 167 10.75 3.62 -4.55
C LEU A 167 9.49 4.43 -4.25
N LEU A 168 8.44 3.79 -3.73
CA LEU A 168 7.24 4.50 -3.27
C LEU A 168 7.57 5.49 -2.16
N TRP A 169 8.38 5.08 -1.18
CA TRP A 169 8.79 5.96 -0.08
C TRP A 169 9.62 7.16 -0.59
N LEU A 170 10.62 6.92 -1.45
CA LEU A 170 11.40 7.98 -2.09
C LEU A 170 10.51 8.93 -2.89
N SER A 171 9.56 8.40 -3.66
CA SER A 171 8.61 9.19 -4.44
C SER A 171 7.78 10.11 -3.54
N ASN A 172 7.48 9.66 -2.31
CA ASN A 172 6.72 10.41 -1.33
C ASN A 172 7.53 11.58 -0.76
N ILE A 173 8.78 11.32 -0.37
CA ILE A 173 9.67 12.35 0.16
C ILE A 173 9.89 13.43 -0.91
N VAL A 174 10.19 13.04 -2.15
CA VAL A 174 10.42 13.95 -3.29
C VAL A 174 9.18 14.79 -3.67
N LEU A 175 7.98 14.43 -3.21
CA LEU A 175 6.79 15.27 -3.46
C LEU A 175 6.80 16.56 -2.63
N ILE A 176 7.50 16.59 -1.50
CA ILE A 176 7.51 17.75 -0.60
C ILE A 176 8.35 18.88 -1.19
N PRO A 177 7.90 20.14 -1.08
CA PRO A 177 8.71 21.29 -1.45
C PRO A 177 9.88 21.47 -0.47
N PHE A 178 11.09 21.13 -0.90
CA PHE A 178 12.35 21.44 -0.22
C PHE A 178 13.44 21.65 -1.27
N ASN A 179 14.64 22.10 -0.89
CA ASN A 179 15.74 22.22 -1.85
C ASN A 179 16.60 20.94 -1.82
N LEU A 180 16.71 20.24 -2.95
CA LEU A 180 17.47 18.97 -3.04
C LEU A 180 18.95 19.14 -2.68
N GLY A 181 19.54 20.31 -2.95
CA GLY A 181 20.93 20.61 -2.62
C GLY A 181 21.21 20.72 -1.13
N THR A 182 20.19 20.76 -0.27
CA THR A 182 20.37 20.77 1.20
C THR A 182 20.56 19.37 1.80
N VAL A 183 20.27 18.32 1.02
CA VAL A 183 20.29 16.92 1.45
C VAL A 183 21.45 16.16 0.84
N ASP A 184 22.03 16.67 -0.25
CA ASP A 184 23.11 16.00 -0.97
C ASP A 184 24.41 16.03 -0.16
N SER A 185 24.82 14.87 0.38
CA SER A 185 26.11 14.73 1.06
C SER A 185 27.30 14.74 0.08
N ASN A 186 27.05 14.79 -1.24
CA ASN A 186 28.04 14.75 -2.32
C ASN A 186 28.97 13.52 -2.26
N ASP A 187 28.48 12.41 -1.74
CA ASP A 187 29.20 11.15 -1.64
C ASP A 187 29.05 10.28 -2.90
N LEU A 188 28.06 10.59 -3.74
CA LEU A 188 27.79 9.94 -5.03
C LEU A 188 28.39 10.71 -6.21
N ALA A 189 28.94 9.99 -7.18
CA ALA A 189 29.70 10.57 -8.31
C ALA A 189 28.87 11.53 -9.19
N ASP A 190 27.57 11.25 -9.38
CA ASP A 190 26.65 12.06 -10.17
C ASP A 190 25.78 12.99 -9.29
N GLY A 191 26.13 13.13 -8.01
CA GLY A 191 25.29 13.73 -6.96
C GLY A 191 24.06 12.88 -6.64
N LEU A 192 23.33 13.25 -5.59
CA LEU A 192 22.14 12.49 -5.14
C LEU A 192 21.09 12.42 -6.26
N VAL A 193 20.73 13.56 -6.84
CA VAL A 193 19.68 13.66 -7.87
C VAL A 193 20.07 12.93 -9.15
N GLY A 194 21.31 13.08 -9.62
CA GLY A 194 21.78 12.41 -10.84
C GLY A 194 21.80 10.90 -10.68
N SER A 195 22.25 10.42 -9.52
CA SER A 195 22.25 8.99 -9.18
C SER A 195 20.83 8.43 -9.10
N MET A 196 19.88 9.18 -8.52
CA MET A 196 18.47 8.78 -8.48
C MET A 196 17.87 8.68 -9.88
N VAL A 197 18.11 9.66 -10.76
CA VAL A 197 17.66 9.63 -12.15
C VAL A 197 18.19 8.39 -12.86
N LYS A 198 19.50 8.13 -12.74
CA LYS A 198 20.15 6.98 -13.38
C LYS A 198 19.59 5.65 -12.87
N ALA A 199 19.43 5.52 -11.56
CA ALA A 199 18.87 4.32 -10.96
C ALA A 199 17.41 4.07 -11.38
N CYS A 200 16.60 5.13 -11.54
CA CYS A 200 15.26 5.03 -12.10
C CYS A 200 15.28 4.66 -13.58
N GLN A 201 16.18 5.24 -14.39
CA GLN A 201 16.33 4.91 -15.81
C GLN A 201 16.65 3.42 -16.02
N GLU A 202 17.54 2.85 -15.21
CA GLU A 202 17.82 1.41 -15.20
C GLU A 202 16.57 0.61 -14.81
N GLY A 203 15.82 1.07 -13.81
CA GLY A 203 14.55 0.48 -13.37
C GLY A 203 13.39 0.61 -14.38
N LEU A 204 13.47 1.50 -15.38
CA LEU A 204 12.44 1.60 -16.44
C LEU A 204 12.45 0.40 -17.38
N SER A 205 13.58 -0.29 -17.49
CA SER A 205 13.73 -1.49 -18.32
C SER A 205 13.30 -2.78 -17.61
N ASP A 206 12.96 -2.72 -16.31
CA ASP A 206 12.45 -3.87 -15.57
C ASP A 206 11.07 -4.29 -16.10
N THR A 207 10.82 -5.61 -16.17
CA THR A 207 9.54 -6.18 -16.64
C THR A 207 8.44 -6.17 -15.58
N GLY A 208 8.78 -5.82 -14.34
CA GLY A 208 7.89 -5.89 -13.18
C GLY A 208 7.33 -4.54 -12.73
N ILE A 209 6.57 -4.56 -11.63
CA ILE A 209 5.95 -3.37 -11.02
C ILE A 209 6.96 -2.38 -10.42
N ALA A 210 8.21 -2.81 -10.21
CA ALA A 210 9.33 -1.93 -9.88
C ALA A 210 9.56 -0.84 -10.95
N ARG A 211 9.18 -1.10 -12.21
CA ARG A 211 9.16 -0.10 -13.29
C ARG A 211 8.22 1.05 -12.99
N GLU A 212 7.02 0.77 -12.48
CA GLU A 212 6.05 1.81 -12.12
C GLU A 212 6.57 2.66 -10.97
N GLY A 213 7.19 2.04 -9.96
CA GLY A 213 7.85 2.76 -8.87
C GLY A 213 8.95 3.70 -9.36
N SER A 214 9.76 3.23 -10.32
CA SER A 214 10.83 4.02 -10.95
C SER A 214 10.27 5.18 -11.77
N ALA A 215 9.22 4.93 -12.57
CA ALA A 215 8.53 5.96 -13.33
C ALA A 215 7.90 7.02 -12.43
N PHE A 216 7.25 6.63 -11.32
CA PHE A 216 6.66 7.58 -10.38
C PHE A 216 7.69 8.47 -9.69
N LEU A 217 8.80 7.88 -9.22
CA LEU A 217 9.88 8.67 -8.62
C LEU A 217 10.47 9.64 -9.65
N LEU A 218 10.70 9.17 -10.87
CA LEU A 218 11.28 9.98 -11.94
C LEU A 218 10.34 11.12 -12.36
N ALA A 219 9.05 10.84 -12.58
CA ALA A 219 8.05 11.86 -12.91
C ALA A 219 8.01 12.98 -11.85
N ARG A 220 8.03 12.61 -10.56
CA ARG A 220 8.05 13.59 -9.46
C ARG A 220 9.36 14.35 -9.37
N LEU A 221 10.50 13.70 -9.64
CA LEU A 221 11.81 14.33 -9.59
C LEU A 221 12.02 15.32 -10.74
N LEU A 222 11.53 14.99 -11.94
CA LEU A 222 11.70 15.80 -13.15
C LEU A 222 10.71 16.97 -13.24
N THR A 223 9.55 16.88 -12.58
CA THR A 223 8.56 17.96 -12.51
C THR A 223 8.87 19.01 -11.43
N ARG A 224 9.92 18.80 -10.62
CA ARG A 224 10.33 19.77 -9.61
C ARG A 224 10.97 21.02 -10.24
N PRO A 225 10.72 22.21 -9.66
CA PRO A 225 11.30 23.46 -10.15
C PRO A 225 12.84 23.52 -10.02
N ASP A 226 13.41 22.74 -9.10
CA ASP A 226 14.84 22.76 -8.77
C ASP A 226 15.72 21.88 -9.70
N THR A 227 15.12 21.11 -10.61
CA THR A 227 15.83 20.12 -11.47
C THR A 227 15.66 20.32 -12.98
N PRO A 228 15.60 21.55 -13.53
CA PRO A 228 15.29 21.77 -14.94
C PRO A 228 16.35 21.18 -15.89
N GLN A 229 17.61 21.12 -15.45
CA GLN A 229 18.69 20.52 -16.22
C GLN A 229 18.55 18.99 -16.33
N GLN A 230 18.01 18.35 -15.30
CA GLN A 230 17.80 16.89 -15.29
C GLN A 230 16.62 16.51 -16.17
N LEU A 231 15.54 17.30 -16.19
CA LEU A 231 14.45 17.13 -17.15
C LEU A 231 14.94 17.21 -18.60
N HIS A 232 15.73 18.22 -18.93
CA HIS A 232 16.30 18.35 -20.27
C HIS A 232 17.19 17.15 -20.65
N ARG A 233 18.06 16.70 -19.74
CA ARG A 233 18.90 15.51 -19.95
C ARG A 233 18.07 14.24 -20.14
N PHE A 234 17.01 14.09 -19.34
CA PHE A 234 16.10 12.96 -19.46
C PHE A 234 15.37 12.95 -20.81
N LEU A 235 14.85 14.10 -21.27
CA LEU A 235 14.18 14.20 -22.56
C LEU A 235 15.12 13.82 -23.71
N ILE A 236 16.35 14.32 -23.72
CA ILE A 236 17.37 13.93 -24.72
C ILE A 236 17.60 12.42 -24.74
N TRP A 237 17.65 11.79 -23.57
CA TRP A 237 17.82 10.35 -23.45
C TRP A 237 16.56 9.57 -23.87
N ALA A 238 15.37 10.09 -23.59
CA ALA A 238 14.08 9.46 -23.86
C ALA A 238 13.66 9.54 -25.34
N THR A 239 13.97 10.64 -26.04
CA THR A 239 13.62 10.85 -27.46
C THR A 239 14.00 9.67 -28.37
N PRO A 240 15.26 9.20 -28.42
CA PRO A 240 15.63 8.10 -29.30
C PRO A 240 14.97 6.75 -28.92
N ILE A 241 14.55 6.59 -27.67
CA ILE A 241 13.86 5.39 -27.19
C ILE A 241 12.41 5.39 -27.70
N VAL A 242 11.73 6.53 -27.67
CA VAL A 242 10.35 6.68 -28.14
C VAL A 242 10.25 6.69 -29.66
N ASP A 243 11.23 7.29 -30.34
CA ASP A 243 11.26 7.37 -31.81
C ASP A 243 11.63 6.03 -32.49
N GLY A 244 12.00 5.01 -31.71
CA GLY A 244 12.37 3.68 -32.23
C GLY A 244 13.68 3.66 -33.01
N GLU A 245 14.51 4.70 -32.90
CA GLU A 245 15.82 4.79 -33.56
C GLU A 245 16.93 4.02 -32.80
N GLY A 246 16.58 3.41 -31.66
CA GLY A 246 17.43 2.47 -30.94
C GLY A 246 17.57 1.15 -31.70
N THR A 247 18.80 0.65 -31.82
CA THR A 247 19.07 -0.69 -32.36
C THR A 247 18.19 -1.70 -31.61
N GLU A 248 17.34 -2.46 -32.33
CA GLU A 248 16.35 -3.43 -31.81
C GLU A 248 16.90 -4.46 -30.78
N ALA A 249 18.21 -4.46 -30.54
CA ALA A 249 18.91 -5.29 -29.56
C ALA A 249 19.03 -4.67 -28.15
N VAL A 250 18.72 -3.38 -27.93
CA VAL A 250 19.00 -2.69 -26.64
C VAL A 250 17.76 -2.07 -25.97
N THR A 251 16.76 -1.62 -26.73
CA THR A 251 15.51 -1.06 -26.19
C THR A 251 14.40 -2.10 -26.21
N GLY A 252 14.18 -2.76 -25.07
CA GLY A 252 13.05 -3.65 -24.92
C GLY A 252 11.73 -2.86 -24.87
N PRO A 253 10.59 -3.45 -25.30
CA PRO A 253 9.27 -2.80 -25.28
C PRO A 253 8.87 -2.32 -23.88
N PHE A 254 9.48 -2.86 -22.83
CA PHE A 254 9.24 -2.47 -21.45
C PHE A 254 9.80 -1.08 -21.10
N GLN A 255 10.93 -0.70 -21.72
CA GLN A 255 11.58 0.58 -21.49
C GLN A 255 10.81 1.73 -22.12
N GLU A 256 10.27 1.53 -23.33
CA GLU A 256 9.37 2.48 -24.00
C GLU A 256 8.12 2.77 -23.16
N VAL A 257 7.45 1.72 -22.66
CA VAL A 257 6.28 1.86 -21.78
C VAL A 257 6.64 2.57 -20.48
N GLY A 258 7.81 2.28 -19.90
CA GLY A 258 8.29 2.95 -18.68
C GLY A 258 8.55 4.44 -18.89
N VAL A 259 9.14 4.81 -20.04
CA VAL A 259 9.37 6.21 -20.42
C VAL A 259 8.04 6.94 -20.60
N LEU A 260 7.08 6.34 -21.32
CA LEU A 260 5.76 6.92 -21.52
C LEU A 260 4.95 7.06 -20.22
N LEU A 261 5.16 6.19 -19.24
CA LEU A 261 4.53 6.32 -17.91
C LEU A 261 5.11 7.47 -17.08
N THR A 262 6.35 7.87 -17.39
CA THR A 262 7.08 8.93 -16.69
C THR A 262 6.73 10.33 -17.22
N LEU A 263 6.50 10.44 -18.53
CA LEU A 263 6.19 11.69 -19.25
C LEU A 263 4.71 12.07 -19.11
#